data_AF-A0A9C9MKB0-F1
#
_entry.id   AF-A0A9C9MKB0-F1
#
_cell.length_a   1.000
_cell.length_b   1.000
_cell.length_c   1.000
_cell.angle_alpha   90.00
_cell.angle_beta   90.00
_cell.angle_gamma   90.00
#
_symmetry.space_group_name_H-M   'P 1'
#
loop_
_entity.id
_entity.type
_entity.pdbx_description
1 polymer ?
#
loop_
_entity_poly.entity_id
_entity_poly.type
_entity_poly.pdbx_seq_one_letter_code
_entity_poly.pdbx_strand_id
1 'polypeptide(L)'
;MFLMTKCQPHVVQVKNINNGIELNSINQNIRIQFYNNDIVRIIKWPSKGRPDKKSLSVINKPNTDLEITISEANNKIDMTSSTLR
;
A
#
# COMPACT_ATOMS: atom_id res chain seq x y z
N MET A 1 -32.09 10.65 -23.91
CA MET A 1 -31.21 11.32 -22.92
C MET A 1 -30.04 10.39 -22.64
N PHE A 2 -28.90 10.59 -23.30
CA PHE A 2 -27.71 9.74 -23.13
C PHE A 2 -26.94 10.22 -21.90
N LEU A 3 -26.95 9.44 -20.83
CA LEU A 3 -26.07 9.64 -19.67
C LEU A 3 -24.63 9.31 -20.11
N MET A 4 -23.88 10.35 -20.49
CA MET A 4 -22.44 10.30 -20.67
C MET A 4 -21.79 10.15 -19.28
N THR A 5 -21.73 8.93 -18.73
CA THR A 5 -20.89 8.65 -17.57
C THR A 5 -19.43 8.83 -17.95
N LYS A 6 -18.90 10.03 -17.74
CA LYS A 6 -17.47 10.28 -17.81
C LYS A 6 -16.79 9.45 -16.72
N CYS A 7 -16.03 8.43 -17.12
CA CYS A 7 -15.12 7.75 -16.23
C CYS A 7 -13.99 8.75 -15.90
N GLN A 8 -14.09 9.44 -14.77
CA GLN A 8 -13.05 10.36 -14.33
C GLN A 8 -11.90 9.52 -13.75
N PRO A 9 -10.66 9.66 -14.26
CA PRO A 9 -9.52 8.97 -13.67
C PRO A 9 -9.36 9.47 -12.23
N HIS A 10 -9.52 8.55 -11.28
CA HIS A 10 -9.43 8.89 -9.87
C HIS A 10 -7.96 8.83 -9.44
N VAL A 11 -7.45 9.97 -9.00
CA VAL A 11 -6.09 10.08 -8.46
C VAL A 11 -6.06 9.40 -7.10
N VAL A 12 -5.30 8.31 -6.99
CA VAL A 12 -5.06 7.62 -5.72
C VAL A 12 -3.99 8.39 -4.96
N GLN A 13 -4.26 8.73 -3.71
CA GLN A 13 -3.26 9.39 -2.87
C GLN A 13 -2.28 8.35 -2.33
N VAL A 14 -1.01 8.53 -2.66
CA VAL A 14 0.11 7.72 -2.14
C VAL A 14 0.73 8.45 -0.96
N LYS A 15 0.78 7.78 0.19
CA LYS A 15 1.47 8.27 1.39
C LYS A 15 2.62 7.34 1.71
N ASN A 16 3.83 7.87 1.72
CA ASN A 16 4.99 7.15 2.25
C ASN A 16 4.85 6.98 3.76
N ILE A 17 5.14 5.77 4.24
CA ILE A 17 5.18 5.40 5.66
C ILE A 17 6.49 4.67 5.92
N ASN A 18 6.78 4.37 7.18
CA ASN A 18 7.97 3.58 7.46
C ASN A 18 7.89 2.21 6.78
N ASN A 19 8.93 1.88 6.03
CA ASN A 19 9.12 0.66 5.25
C ASN A 19 7.98 0.31 4.29
N GLY A 20 7.31 1.33 3.73
CA GLY A 20 6.38 1.11 2.63
C GLY A 20 5.48 2.29 2.33
N ILE A 21 4.27 1.99 1.85
CA ILE A 21 3.28 2.97 1.40
C ILE A 21 1.88 2.66 1.93
N GLU A 22 1.05 3.70 1.96
CA GLU A 22 -0.39 3.60 2.10
C GLU A 22 -1.07 4.32 0.92
N LEU A 23 -2.04 3.64 0.32
CA LEU A 23 -2.85 4.10 -0.81
C LEU A 23 -4.29 4.25 -0.35
N ASN A 24 -4.85 5.44 -0.49
CA ASN A 24 -6.24 5.70 -0.12
C ASN A 24 -7.05 6.03 -1.38
N SER A 25 -8.18 5.33 -1.57
CA SER A 25 -9.11 5.53 -2.68
C SER A 25 -10.56 5.57 -2.18
N ILE A 26 -11.50 5.97 -3.06
CA ILE A 26 -12.94 6.07 -2.71
C ILE A 26 -13.49 4.76 -2.11
N ASN A 27 -13.08 3.61 -2.63
CA ASN A 27 -13.69 2.32 -2.28
C ASN A 27 -12.85 1.52 -1.28
N GLN A 28 -11.53 1.64 -1.34
CA GLN A 28 -10.62 0.83 -0.56
C GLN A 28 -9.33 1.57 -0.22
N ASN A 29 -8.71 1.13 0.86
CA ASN A 29 -7.38 1.54 1.25
C ASN A 29 -6.46 0.32 1.19
N ILE A 30 -5.19 0.55 0.88
CA ILE A 30 -4.16 -0.49 0.80
C ILE A 30 -2.93 0.00 1.55
N ARG A 31 -2.35 -0.86 2.37
CA ARG A 31 -1.01 -0.67 2.95
C ARG A 31 -0.10 -1.78 2.46
N ILE A 32 1.04 -1.40 1.92
CA ILE A 32 2.11 -2.31 1.49
C ILE A 32 3.33 -1.97 2.32
N GLN A 33 3.84 -2.93 3.09
CA GLN A 33 5.01 -2.74 3.94
C GLN A 33 5.96 -3.93 3.84
N PHE A 34 7.25 -3.64 3.70
CA PHE A 34 8.28 -4.63 3.94
C PHE A 34 8.38 -4.90 5.45
N TYR A 35 8.32 -6.18 5.82
CA TYR A 35 8.57 -6.64 7.19
C TYR A 35 10.07 -6.86 7.42
N ASN A 36 10.75 -7.32 6.37
CA ASN A 36 12.20 -7.42 6.22
C ASN A 36 12.50 -7.40 4.71
N ASN A 37 13.74 -7.69 4.32
CA ASN A 37 14.12 -7.68 2.90
C ASN A 37 13.30 -8.68 2.07
N ASP A 38 12.94 -9.83 2.63
CA ASP A 38 12.34 -10.96 1.93
C ASP A 38 10.81 -11.10 2.10
N ILE A 39 10.17 -10.24 2.89
CA ILE A 39 8.76 -10.38 3.26
C ILE A 39 8.04 -9.05 3.09
N VAL A 40 7.00 -9.07 2.26
CA VAL A 40 6.05 -7.95 2.10
C VAL A 40 4.71 -8.32 2.72
N ARG A 41 4.16 -7.43 3.55
CA ARG A 41 2.79 -7.50 4.02
C ARG A 41 1.91 -6.53 3.26
N ILE A 42 0.82 -7.06 2.71
CA ILE A 42 -0.22 -6.27 2.05
C ILE A 42 -1.49 -6.37 2.90
N ILE A 43 -2.06 -5.24 3.27
CA ILE A 43 -3.35 -5.16 3.96
C ILE A 43 -4.28 -4.31 3.11
N LYS A 44 -5.51 -4.78 2.91
CA LYS A 44 -6.58 -4.02 2.25
C LYS A 44 -7.77 -3.90 3.19
N TRP A 45 -8.41 -2.75 3.20
CA TRP A 45 -9.62 -2.52 3.98
C TRP A 45 -10.57 -1.54 3.26
N PRO A 46 -11.88 -1.56 3.56
CA PRO A 46 -12.82 -0.59 3.00
C PRO A 46 -12.44 0.84 3.35
N SER A 47 -12.77 1.81 2.49
CA SER A 47 -12.39 3.23 2.70
C SER A 47 -12.88 3.81 4.04
N LYS A 48 -14.02 3.34 4.54
CA LYS A 48 -14.62 3.71 5.84
C LYS A 48 -14.21 2.79 7.00
N GLY A 49 -13.37 1.79 6.74
CA GLY A 49 -12.89 0.82 7.73
C GLY A 49 -11.56 1.23 8.37
N ARG A 50 -10.97 0.32 9.14
CA ARG A 50 -9.65 0.50 9.76
C ARG A 50 -8.78 -0.76 9.61
N PRO A 51 -7.44 -0.63 9.54
CA PRO A 51 -6.53 -1.76 9.36
C PRO A 51 -6.17 -2.49 10.68
N ASP A 52 -6.82 -2.16 11.80
CA ASP A 52 -6.36 -2.50 13.16
C ASP A 52 -6.51 -3.98 13.53
N LYS A 53 -7.11 -4.80 12.67
CA LYS A 53 -7.32 -6.24 12.92
C LYS A 53 -5.96 -6.94 13.02
N LYS A 54 -5.62 -7.37 14.22
CA LYS A 54 -4.40 -8.15 14.49
C LYS A 54 -4.59 -9.60 14.06
N SER A 55 -3.54 -10.18 13.50
CA SER A 55 -3.49 -11.63 13.22
C SER A 55 -2.99 -12.34 14.47
N LEU A 56 -3.60 -13.49 14.79
CA LEU A 56 -3.12 -14.36 15.87
C LEU A 56 -1.95 -15.23 15.42
N SER A 57 -1.81 -15.47 14.11
CA SER A 57 -0.77 -16.32 13.54
C SER A 57 0.50 -15.56 13.16
N VAL A 58 0.39 -14.25 12.90
CA VAL A 58 1.56 -13.42 12.54
C VAL A 58 2.19 -12.88 13.81
N ILE A 59 3.26 -13.55 14.24
CA ILE A 59 4.05 -13.16 15.43
C ILE A 59 5.15 -12.13 15.10
N ASN A 60 5.59 -12.07 13.83
CA ASN A 60 6.64 -11.16 13.39
C ASN A 60 6.13 -9.71 13.34
N LYS A 61 7.03 -8.78 13.66
CA LYS A 61 6.80 -7.33 13.56
C LYS A 61 7.66 -6.76 12.42
N PRO A 62 7.24 -5.66 11.78
CA PRO A 62 8.06 -5.03 10.76
C PRO A 62 9.35 -4.49 11.37
N ASN A 63 10.49 -4.80 10.76
CA ASN A 63 11.74 -4.11 11.05
C ASN A 63 11.58 -2.64 10.64
N THR A 64 11.85 -1.69 11.54
CA THR A 64 11.71 -0.25 11.26
C THR A 64 12.90 0.36 10.54
N ASP A 65 14.04 -0.33 10.53
CA ASP A 65 15.32 0.22 10.06
C ASP A 65 15.72 -0.41 8.70
N LEU A 66 14.72 -0.65 7.85
CA LEU A 66 14.91 -1.28 6.56
C LEU A 66 15.20 -0.23 5.49
N GLU A 67 16.31 -0.35 4.78
CA GLU A 67 16.55 0.47 3.60
C GLU A 67 15.66 -0.03 2.45
N ILE A 68 14.71 0.80 2.05
CA ILE A 68 13.86 0.54 0.89
C ILE A 68 13.88 1.72 -0.08
N THR A 69 13.75 1.42 -1.36
CA THR A 69 13.55 2.43 -2.40
C THR A 69 12.11 2.41 -2.86
N ILE A 70 11.47 3.58 -2.93
CA ILE A 70 10.12 3.76 -3.47
C ILE A 70 10.22 4.77 -4.62
N SER A 71 9.73 4.38 -5.79
CA SER A 71 9.61 5.29 -6.94
C SER A 71 8.24 5.22 -7.58
N GLU A 72 7.65 6.38 -7.85
CA GLU A 72 6.34 6.52 -8.49
C GLU A 72 6.49 7.10 -9.90
N ALA A 73 6.02 6.37 -10.92
CA ALA A 73 6.02 6.84 -12.31
C ALA A 73 4.94 6.12 -13.12
N ASN A 74 4.32 6.79 -14.09
CA ASN A 74 3.41 6.18 -15.07
C ASN A 74 2.29 5.31 -14.46
N ASN A 75 1.62 5.81 -13.40
CA ASN A 75 0.60 5.06 -12.64
C ASN A 75 1.10 3.74 -12.02
N LYS A 76 2.40 3.63 -11.80
CA LYS A 76 3.06 2.49 -11.17
C LYS A 76 3.87 2.97 -9.98
N ILE A 77 3.88 2.16 -8.92
CA ILE A 77 4.79 2.34 -7.80
C ILE A 77 5.69 1.11 -7.77
N ASP A 78 6.99 1.35 -7.89
CA ASP A 78 8.03 0.36 -7.71
C ASP A 78 8.56 0.48 -6.28
N MET A 79 8.63 -0.64 -5.57
CA MET A 79 9.17 -0.71 -4.21
C MET A 79 10.23 -1.81 -4.15
N THR A 80 11.40 -1.50 -3.65
CA THR A 80 12.54 -2.43 -3.60
C THR A 80 13.14 -2.48 -2.22
N SER A 81 13.48 -3.70 -1.78
CA SER A 81 14.39 -3.98 -0.67
C SER A 81 15.73 -4.47 -1.26
N SER A 82 16.65 -4.96 -0.41
CA SER A 82 17.88 -5.58 -0.90
C SER A 82 17.69 -6.91 -1.61
N THR A 83 16.54 -7.60 -1.42
CA THR A 83 16.30 -8.94 -1.98
C THR A 83 15.00 -9.07 -2.79
N LEU A 84 14.07 -8.11 -2.69
CA LEU A 84 12.77 -8.13 -3.36
C LEU A 84 12.49 -6.84 -4.13
N ARG A 85 11.72 -6.96 -5.22
CA ARG A 85 11.34 -5.89 -6.14
C ARG A 85 9.87 -6.00 -6.55
#